data_AF-A0A7C4V569-F1
#
_entry.id   AF-A0A7C4V569-F1
#
_cell.length_a   1.000
_cell.length_b   1.000
_cell.length_c   1.000
_cell.angle_alpha   90.00
_cell.angle_beta   90.00
_cell.angle_gamma   90.00
#
_symmetry.space_group_name_H-M   'P 1'
#
loop_
_entity.id
_entity.type
_entity.pdbx_description
1 polymer ?
#
loop_
_entity_poly.entity_id
_entity_poly.type
_entity_poly.pdbx_seq_one_letter_code
_entity_poly.pdbx_strand_id
1 'polypeptide(L)'
;MSARHHSTLILLLAALLAVVVVGLCVQLLGPLAATVTGLASHPRRLIPELDYEAWHALPVFDERVKPLQTECMELVRQITGRTRYAGCDPVGLVLAWRLLEGKPGLADWETEAFILCDHHELRRTVLAEPSEGGGKFVSPKQLRESARFDDLLAEVAEARWVHQGKAHLHLSTLHLKAEEVAKRLALFDALSGRQFTRLHRNALVDGRYLDLRDLAEQPGAPPEAALARFAQSQGVQPDPLRWTTLAGLPTPSWFSIGELAAAEADPNRWRRLLDARLVDDPR
;
A
#
# COMPACT_ATOMS: atom_id res chain seq x y z
N MET A 1 68.70 -28.48 22.98
CA MET A 1 67.86 -27.35 23.48
C MET A 1 67.40 -26.37 22.38
N SER A 2 67.77 -26.51 21.10
CA SER A 2 67.42 -25.53 20.05
C SER A 2 65.96 -25.60 19.52
N ALA A 3 65.33 -26.78 19.54
CA ALA A 3 64.01 -26.98 18.92
C ALA A 3 62.83 -26.24 19.60
N ARG A 4 62.88 -26.02 20.93
CA ARG A 4 61.78 -25.36 21.67
C ARG A 4 61.69 -23.85 21.42
N HIS A 5 62.81 -23.20 21.07
CA HIS A 5 62.83 -21.78 20.73
C HIS A 5 62.24 -21.50 19.33
N HIS A 6 62.32 -22.49 18.43
CA HIS A 6 61.77 -22.34 17.08
C HIS A 6 60.24 -22.45 17.09
N SER A 7 59.67 -23.38 17.86
CA SER A 7 58.21 -23.53 17.98
C SER A 7 57.53 -22.32 18.63
N THR A 8 58.16 -21.72 19.65
CA THR A 8 57.61 -20.52 20.32
C THR A 8 57.64 -19.29 19.41
N LEU A 9 58.70 -19.12 18.62
CA LEU A 9 58.81 -18.03 17.65
C LEU A 9 57.79 -18.17 16.50
N ILE A 10 57.54 -19.38 16.00
CA ILE A 10 56.53 -19.63 14.96
C ILE A 10 55.12 -19.29 15.47
N LEU A 11 54.78 -19.68 16.70
CA LEU A 11 53.47 -19.36 17.28
C LEU A 11 53.26 -17.86 17.48
N LEU A 12 54.30 -17.14 17.91
CA LEU A 12 54.24 -15.67 18.05
C LEU A 12 54.05 -14.97 16.70
N LEU A 13 54.76 -15.40 15.65
CA LEU A 13 54.60 -14.86 14.30
C LEU A 13 53.21 -15.14 13.72
N ALA A 14 52.68 -16.34 13.92
CA ALA A 14 51.33 -16.69 13.48
C ALA A 14 50.26 -15.85 14.20
N ALA A 15 50.41 -15.62 15.50
CA ALA A 15 49.51 -14.78 16.27
C ALA A 15 49.57 -13.31 15.81
N LEU A 16 50.78 -12.78 15.55
CA LEU A 16 50.97 -11.43 15.02
C LEU A 16 50.30 -11.29 13.64
N LEU A 17 50.50 -12.27 12.75
CA LEU A 17 49.91 -12.27 11.42
C LEU A 17 48.37 -12.30 11.48
N ALA A 18 47.79 -13.12 12.38
CA ALA A 18 46.34 -13.16 12.58
C ALA A 18 45.78 -11.80 13.02
N VAL A 19 46.45 -11.11 13.96
CA VAL A 19 46.05 -9.78 14.42
C VAL A 19 46.13 -8.76 13.27
N VAL A 20 47.18 -8.81 12.45
CA VAL A 20 47.33 -7.93 11.28
C VAL A 20 46.23 -8.19 10.25
N VAL A 21 45.91 -9.46 9.96
CA VAL A 21 44.84 -9.82 9.00
C VAL A 21 43.48 -9.34 9.51
N VAL A 22 43.16 -9.52 10.79
CA VAL A 22 41.91 -9.01 11.36
C VAL A 22 41.87 -7.48 11.32
N GLY A 23 42.98 -6.81 11.67
CA GLY A 23 43.10 -5.36 11.57
C GLY A 23 42.89 -4.85 10.14
N LEU A 24 43.47 -5.52 9.15
CA LEU A 24 43.32 -5.19 7.74
C LEU A 24 41.89 -5.43 7.25
N CYS A 25 41.26 -6.55 7.65
CA CYS A 25 39.86 -6.83 7.35
C CYS A 25 38.94 -5.74 7.93
N VAL A 26 39.15 -5.30 9.18
CA VAL A 26 38.35 -4.22 9.78
C VAL A 26 38.61 -2.89 9.07
N GLN A 27 39.85 -2.59 8.68
CA GLN A 27 40.18 -1.34 7.99
C GLN A 27 39.67 -1.29 6.55
N LEU A 28 39.66 -2.41 5.83
CA LEU A 28 39.19 -2.50 4.44
C LEU A 28 37.66 -2.67 4.36
N LEU A 29 37.07 -3.45 5.27
CA LEU A 29 35.62 -3.71 5.30
C LEU A 29 34.85 -2.66 6.11
N GLY A 30 35.50 -1.94 7.03
CA GLY A 30 34.87 -0.89 7.83
C GLY A 30 34.21 0.20 6.99
N PRO A 31 34.89 0.76 5.98
CA PRO A 31 34.29 1.72 5.05
C PRO A 31 33.13 1.11 4.25
N LEU A 32 33.25 -0.14 3.79
CA LEU A 32 32.16 -0.82 3.07
C LEU A 32 30.94 -1.06 3.97
N ALA A 33 31.15 -1.46 5.23
CA ALA A 33 30.09 -1.59 6.22
C ALA A 33 29.47 -0.24 6.58
N ALA A 34 30.26 0.84 6.63
CA ALA A 34 29.79 2.21 6.81
C ALA A 34 28.98 2.71 5.61
N THR A 35 29.35 2.36 4.38
CA THR A 35 28.55 2.69 3.18
C THR A 35 27.24 1.90 3.15
N VAL A 36 27.24 0.66 3.63
CA VAL A 36 26.02 -0.17 3.77
C VAL A 36 25.11 0.35 4.88
N THR A 37 25.66 0.91 5.97
CA THR A 37 24.88 1.47 7.08
C THR A 37 24.50 2.95 6.89
N GLY A 38 25.23 3.70 6.05
CA GLY A 38 24.91 5.09 5.68
C GLY A 38 23.66 5.23 4.81
N LEU A 39 23.13 4.12 4.29
CA LEU A 39 21.80 4.04 3.65
C LEU A 39 20.70 3.63 4.63
N ALA A 40 20.97 3.56 5.94
CA ALA A 40 19.92 3.62 6.95
C ALA A 40 19.35 5.04 6.95
N SER A 41 18.64 5.38 5.87
CA SER A 41 17.67 6.47 5.84
C SER A 41 16.93 6.42 7.16
N HIS A 42 17.00 7.49 7.96
CA HIS A 42 16.24 7.60 9.20
C HIS A 42 14.88 6.95 8.99
N PRO A 43 14.46 6.00 9.85
CA PRO A 43 13.25 5.23 9.63
C PRO A 43 12.13 6.22 9.34
N ARG A 44 11.73 6.30 8.06
CA ARG A 44 10.76 7.29 7.60
C ARG A 44 9.50 7.00 8.39
N ARG A 45 9.06 7.96 9.21
CA ARG A 45 7.87 7.78 10.03
C ARG A 45 6.66 7.67 9.09
N LEU A 46 6.19 6.44 8.88
CA LEU A 46 5.10 6.15 7.95
C LEU A 46 3.75 6.57 8.53
N ILE A 47 3.56 6.32 9.83
CA ILE A 47 2.34 6.64 10.56
C ILE A 47 2.69 7.45 11.82
N PRO A 48 1.78 8.30 12.31
CA PRO A 48 1.94 8.92 13.62
C PRO A 48 2.12 7.87 14.73
N GLU A 49 2.96 8.18 15.70
CA GLU A 49 3.10 7.42 16.95
C GLU A 49 1.92 7.80 17.84
N LEU A 50 0.82 7.07 17.71
CA LEU A 50 -0.39 7.24 18.52
C LEU A 50 -0.79 5.89 19.11
N ASP A 51 -1.55 5.93 20.18
CA ASP A 51 -2.22 4.75 20.69
C ASP A 51 -3.47 4.44 19.85
N TYR A 52 -3.38 3.38 19.05
CA TYR A 52 -4.48 2.91 18.20
C TYR A 52 -5.36 1.85 18.90
N GLU A 53 -5.09 1.48 20.16
CA GLU A 53 -5.80 0.40 20.86
C GLU A 53 -7.32 0.67 20.94
N ALA A 54 -7.70 1.93 21.19
CA ALA A 54 -9.12 2.35 21.21
C ALA A 54 -9.85 2.11 19.87
N TRP A 55 -9.12 2.07 18.77
CA TRP A 55 -9.68 1.84 17.44
C TRP A 55 -9.84 0.35 17.12
N HIS A 56 -9.01 -0.51 17.70
CA HIS A 56 -8.94 -1.92 17.32
C HIS A 56 -10.29 -2.64 17.48
N ALA A 57 -11.04 -2.29 18.53
CA ALA A 57 -12.32 -2.89 18.88
C ALA A 57 -13.53 -2.29 18.16
N LEU A 58 -13.36 -1.25 17.32
CA LEU A 58 -14.47 -0.63 16.60
C LEU A 58 -15.17 -1.67 15.70
N PRO A 59 -16.51 -1.80 15.75
CA PRO A 59 -17.21 -2.77 14.93
C PRO A 59 -17.29 -2.32 13.47
N VAL A 60 -16.92 -3.20 12.55
CA VAL A 60 -17.07 -3.03 11.10
C VAL A 60 -17.92 -4.18 10.56
N PHE A 61 -18.79 -3.90 9.60
CA PHE A 61 -19.69 -4.90 9.01
C PHE A 61 -19.23 -5.29 7.60
N ASP A 62 -18.73 -6.51 7.47
CA ASP A 62 -18.36 -7.09 6.16
C ASP A 62 -18.93 -8.51 6.09
N GLU A 63 -20.20 -8.60 5.70
CA GLU A 63 -21.10 -9.78 5.81
C GLU A 63 -21.37 -10.26 7.25
N ARG A 64 -20.40 -10.07 8.15
CA ARG A 64 -20.41 -10.33 9.57
C ARG A 64 -19.75 -9.16 10.31
N VAL A 65 -20.22 -8.89 11.53
CA VAL A 65 -19.59 -7.94 12.44
C VAL A 65 -18.24 -8.48 12.91
N LYS A 66 -17.18 -7.72 12.70
CA LYS A 66 -15.82 -8.04 13.17
C LYS A 66 -15.11 -6.77 13.67
N PRO A 67 -14.04 -6.90 14.48
CA PRO A 67 -13.26 -5.76 14.93
C PRO A 67 -12.55 -5.05 13.76
N LEU A 68 -12.41 -3.74 13.85
CA LEU A 68 -11.73 -2.90 12.86
C LEU A 68 -10.30 -3.39 12.62
N GLN A 69 -9.60 -3.83 13.67
CA GLN A 69 -8.26 -4.39 13.52
C GLN A 69 -8.21 -5.55 12.53
N THR A 70 -9.19 -6.46 12.60
CA THR A 70 -9.27 -7.61 11.69
C THR A 70 -9.48 -7.13 10.25
N GLU A 71 -10.38 -6.17 10.04
CA GLU A 71 -10.61 -5.62 8.70
C GLU A 71 -9.37 -4.89 8.15
N CYS A 72 -8.75 -4.03 8.94
CA CYS A 72 -7.54 -3.32 8.54
C CYS A 72 -6.39 -4.29 8.23
N MET A 73 -6.22 -5.37 9.00
CA MET A 73 -5.22 -6.40 8.69
C MET A 73 -5.46 -7.04 7.31
N GLU A 74 -6.72 -7.31 6.98
CA GLU A 74 -7.10 -7.87 5.69
C GLU A 74 -6.88 -6.88 4.54
N LEU A 75 -7.25 -5.62 4.70
CA LEU A 75 -6.99 -4.56 3.71
C LEU A 75 -5.49 -4.38 3.46
N VAL A 76 -4.68 -4.29 4.52
CA VAL A 76 -3.22 -4.18 4.41
C VAL A 76 -2.64 -5.42 3.73
N ARG A 77 -3.16 -6.62 4.03
CA ARG A 77 -2.76 -7.88 3.39
C ARG A 77 -3.10 -7.91 1.90
N GLN A 78 -4.28 -7.45 1.52
CA GLN A 78 -4.70 -7.39 0.12
C GLN A 78 -3.81 -6.45 -0.68
N ILE A 79 -3.55 -5.25 -0.16
CA ILE A 79 -2.78 -4.20 -0.84
C ILE A 79 -1.28 -4.50 -0.85
N THR A 80 -0.69 -4.91 0.28
CA THR A 80 0.77 -5.05 0.45
C THR A 80 1.26 -6.51 0.42
N GLY A 81 0.36 -7.49 0.44
CA GLY A 81 0.71 -8.90 0.61
C GLY A 81 1.22 -9.26 1.99
N ARG A 82 1.07 -8.39 2.99
CA ARG A 82 1.52 -8.60 4.38
C ARG A 82 0.45 -8.15 5.36
N THR A 83 0.35 -8.81 6.51
CA THR A 83 -0.56 -8.38 7.60
C THR A 83 -0.12 -7.08 8.26
N ARG A 84 1.18 -6.74 8.16
CA ARG A 84 1.77 -5.47 8.59
C ARG A 84 2.77 -4.99 7.54
N TYR A 85 2.80 -3.68 7.30
CA TYR A 85 3.77 -3.05 6.40
C TYR A 85 4.78 -2.26 7.21
N ALA A 86 6.08 -2.48 6.96
CA ALA A 86 7.19 -1.84 7.69
C ALA A 86 7.04 -1.87 9.24
N GLY A 87 6.49 -2.96 9.79
CA GLY A 87 6.27 -3.12 11.22
C GLY A 87 5.15 -2.25 11.83
N CYS A 88 4.48 -1.43 11.03
CA CYS A 88 3.42 -0.54 11.49
C CYS A 88 2.14 -1.31 11.89
N ASP A 89 1.38 -0.73 12.82
CA ASP A 89 0.05 -1.19 13.16
C ASP A 89 -0.89 -1.05 11.95
N PRO A 90 -1.68 -2.08 11.60
CA PRO A 90 -2.53 -2.05 10.42
C PRO A 90 -3.67 -1.03 10.53
N VAL A 91 -4.20 -0.77 11.75
CA VAL A 91 -5.23 0.25 11.94
C VAL A 91 -4.62 1.64 11.73
N GLY A 92 -3.47 1.91 12.35
CA GLY A 92 -2.75 3.16 12.11
C GLY A 92 -2.39 3.39 10.64
N LEU A 93 -2.01 2.34 9.92
CA LEU A 93 -1.70 2.40 8.50
C LEU A 93 -2.91 2.75 7.63
N VAL A 94 -4.04 2.08 7.85
CA VAL A 94 -5.28 2.35 7.10
C VAL A 94 -5.81 3.75 7.42
N LEU A 95 -5.75 4.18 8.69
CA LEU A 95 -6.10 5.55 9.07
C LEU A 95 -5.16 6.57 8.42
N ALA A 96 -3.87 6.26 8.30
CA ALA A 96 -2.91 7.13 7.63
C ALA A 96 -3.22 7.31 6.14
N TRP A 97 -3.55 6.22 5.43
CA TRP A 97 -4.01 6.28 4.03
C TRP A 97 -5.26 7.15 3.88
N ARG A 98 -6.23 6.96 4.77
CA ARG A 98 -7.54 7.63 4.69
C ARG A 98 -7.50 9.11 5.04
N LEU A 99 -6.67 9.51 6.00
CA LEU A 99 -6.85 10.80 6.71
C LEU A 99 -5.66 11.75 6.57
N LEU A 100 -4.47 11.16 6.41
CA LEU A 100 -3.21 11.89 6.55
C LEU A 100 -2.55 12.18 5.20
N GLU A 101 -3.23 11.86 4.10
CA GLU A 101 -2.78 12.22 2.76
C GLU A 101 -2.53 13.73 2.64
N GLY A 102 -1.31 14.08 2.23
CA GLY A 102 -0.86 15.46 2.07
C GLY A 102 -0.39 16.17 3.35
N LYS A 103 -0.36 15.51 4.51
CA LYS A 103 0.15 16.14 5.75
C LYS A 103 1.69 16.17 5.77
N PRO A 104 2.31 17.33 6.08
CA PRO A 104 3.76 17.45 6.14
C PRO A 104 4.35 16.61 7.28
N GLY A 105 5.54 16.05 7.06
CA GLY A 105 6.24 15.23 8.06
C GLY A 105 5.79 13.76 8.13
N LEU A 106 4.81 13.36 7.31
CA LEU A 106 4.37 11.97 7.16
C LEU A 106 4.75 11.42 5.79
N ALA A 107 4.59 10.10 5.61
CA ALA A 107 4.80 9.47 4.32
C ALA A 107 3.85 10.04 3.26
N ASP A 108 4.41 10.38 2.11
CA ASP A 108 3.63 10.66 0.91
C ASP A 108 3.27 9.32 0.27
N TRP A 109 2.08 8.83 0.60
CA TRP A 109 1.59 7.52 0.14
C TRP A 109 1.52 7.43 -1.38
N GLU A 110 1.43 8.54 -2.11
CA GLU A 110 1.42 8.51 -3.56
C GLU A 110 2.77 8.09 -4.15
N THR A 111 3.87 8.49 -3.51
CA THR A 111 5.23 8.19 -3.94
C THR A 111 5.84 7.00 -3.21
N GLU A 112 5.25 6.55 -2.11
CA GLU A 112 5.70 5.39 -1.36
C GLU A 112 5.39 4.07 -2.09
N ALA A 113 6.39 3.19 -2.23
CA ALA A 113 6.23 1.90 -2.88
C ALA A 113 5.73 0.82 -1.90
N PHE A 114 4.41 0.67 -1.77
CA PHE A 114 3.79 -0.33 -0.88
C PHE A 114 2.78 -1.28 -1.56
N ILE A 115 2.31 -0.97 -2.78
CA ILE A 115 1.41 -1.86 -3.51
C ILE A 115 2.19 -3.07 -4.00
N LEU A 116 1.75 -4.27 -3.64
CA LEU A 116 2.41 -5.50 -4.05
C LEU A 116 2.28 -5.73 -5.55
N CYS A 117 3.43 -5.82 -6.21
CA CYS A 117 3.57 -6.25 -7.60
C CYS A 117 4.72 -7.27 -7.66
N ASP A 118 4.46 -8.52 -7.29
CA ASP A 118 5.47 -9.59 -7.22
C ASP A 118 5.98 -10.05 -8.60
N HIS A 119 5.18 -9.88 -9.64
CA HIS A 119 5.52 -10.26 -11.02
C HIS A 119 6.62 -9.34 -11.60
N HIS A 120 7.81 -9.91 -11.84
CA HIS A 120 8.99 -9.18 -12.31
C HIS A 120 8.77 -8.51 -13.68
N GLU A 121 8.18 -9.21 -14.65
CA GLU A 121 7.95 -8.63 -15.97
C GLU A 121 6.93 -7.50 -15.93
N LEU A 122 5.94 -7.59 -15.05
CA LEU A 122 4.94 -6.52 -14.90
C LEU A 122 5.61 -5.27 -14.33
N ARG A 123 6.43 -5.40 -13.29
CA ARG A 123 7.21 -4.27 -12.75
C ARG A 123 8.09 -3.64 -13.82
N ARG A 124 8.78 -4.44 -14.63
CA ARG A 124 9.61 -3.94 -15.73
C ARG A 124 8.77 -3.16 -16.76
N THR A 125 7.59 -3.67 -17.10
CA THR A 125 6.65 -2.99 -18.01
C THR A 125 6.12 -1.68 -17.42
N VAL A 126 5.81 -1.65 -16.13
CA VAL A 126 5.26 -0.47 -15.44
C VAL A 126 6.31 0.61 -15.24
N LEU A 127 7.50 0.24 -14.76
CA LEU A 127 8.54 1.16 -14.29
C LEU A 127 9.48 1.65 -15.40
N ALA A 128 9.47 1.04 -16.58
CA ALA A 128 10.38 1.25 -17.72
C ALA A 128 11.88 1.00 -17.43
N GLU A 129 12.35 1.26 -16.21
CA GLU A 129 13.70 1.00 -15.74
C GLU A 129 13.66 0.02 -14.54
N PRO A 130 14.60 -0.94 -14.45
CA PRO A 130 14.77 -1.73 -13.25
C PRO A 130 15.25 -0.80 -12.14
N SER A 131 14.36 -0.40 -11.25
CA SER A 131 14.74 0.28 -10.02
C SER A 131 15.75 -0.60 -9.29
N GLU A 132 17.03 -0.20 -9.26
CA GLU A 132 18.15 -1.01 -8.73
C GLU A 132 18.03 -1.37 -7.23
N GLY A 133 16.99 -0.90 -6.55
CA GLY A 133 16.60 -1.37 -5.21
C GLY A 133 15.08 -1.44 -4.99
N GLY A 134 14.27 -1.21 -6.03
CA GLY A 134 12.82 -1.29 -5.90
C GLY A 134 12.41 -2.75 -5.85
N GLY A 135 12.06 -3.22 -4.66
CA GLY A 135 11.70 -4.62 -4.42
C GLY A 135 10.41 -5.04 -5.14
N LYS A 136 9.60 -5.86 -4.47
CA LYS A 136 8.33 -6.37 -5.01
C LYS A 136 7.16 -5.37 -4.96
N PHE A 137 7.45 -4.09 -4.77
CA PHE A 137 6.44 -3.06 -4.52
C PHE A 137 6.53 -1.94 -5.56
N VAL A 138 5.40 -1.33 -5.86
CA VAL A 138 5.27 -0.18 -6.77
C VAL A 138 4.45 0.89 -6.06
N SER A 139 4.74 2.17 -6.33
CA SER A 139 3.95 3.27 -5.77
C SER A 139 2.63 3.48 -6.52
N PRO A 140 1.58 3.98 -5.86
CA PRO A 140 0.32 4.33 -6.51
C PRO A 140 0.52 5.30 -7.69
N LYS A 141 1.36 6.32 -7.53
CA LYS A 141 1.65 7.29 -8.59
C LYS A 141 2.25 6.63 -9.84
N GLN A 142 3.25 5.77 -9.67
CA GLN A 142 3.87 5.05 -10.79
C GLN A 142 2.85 4.21 -11.58
N LEU A 143 1.92 3.54 -10.89
CA LEU A 143 0.87 2.78 -11.56
C LEU A 143 -0.06 3.69 -12.37
N ARG A 144 -0.48 4.83 -11.80
CA ARG A 144 -1.39 5.79 -12.47
C ARG A 144 -0.75 6.51 -13.65
N GLU A 145 0.55 6.77 -13.60
CA GLU A 145 1.29 7.46 -14.66
C GLU A 145 1.80 6.50 -15.75
N SER A 146 1.75 5.18 -15.53
CA SER A 146 2.25 4.20 -16.49
C SER A 146 1.25 3.95 -17.63
N ALA A 147 1.52 4.53 -18.81
CA ALA A 147 0.73 4.28 -20.02
C ALA A 147 0.69 2.77 -20.38
N ARG A 148 1.81 2.05 -20.20
CA ARG A 148 1.88 0.61 -20.46
C ARG A 148 0.98 -0.21 -19.54
N PHE A 149 0.82 0.24 -18.29
CA PHE A 149 -0.10 -0.40 -17.35
C PHE A 149 -1.56 -0.17 -17.79
N ASP A 150 -1.90 1.04 -18.22
CA ASP A 150 -3.24 1.35 -18.75
C ASP A 150 -3.55 0.52 -20.01
N ASP A 151 -2.61 0.39 -20.94
CA ASP A 151 -2.74 -0.45 -22.14
C ASP A 151 -3.04 -1.91 -21.77
N LEU A 152 -2.27 -2.51 -20.85
CA LEU A 152 -2.50 -3.88 -20.37
C LEU A 152 -3.90 -4.06 -19.77
N LEU A 153 -4.38 -3.08 -18.99
CA LEU A 153 -5.71 -3.17 -18.40
C LEU A 153 -6.81 -2.97 -19.46
N ALA A 154 -6.58 -2.15 -20.49
CA ALA A 154 -7.50 -2.02 -21.61
C ALA A 154 -7.64 -3.35 -22.38
N GLU A 155 -6.53 -4.06 -22.63
CA GLU A 155 -6.53 -5.40 -23.22
C GLU A 155 -7.27 -6.41 -22.33
N VAL A 156 -7.08 -6.34 -20.99
CA VAL A 156 -7.84 -7.16 -20.04
C VAL A 156 -9.35 -6.91 -20.16
N ALA A 157 -9.75 -5.64 -20.15
CA ALA A 157 -11.15 -5.25 -20.23
C ALA A 157 -11.79 -5.70 -21.55
N GLU A 158 -11.07 -5.55 -22.67
CA GLU A 158 -11.53 -6.02 -23.98
C GLU A 158 -11.70 -7.54 -24.02
N ALA A 159 -10.72 -8.31 -23.54
CA ALA A 159 -10.83 -9.76 -23.50
C ALA A 159 -11.99 -10.24 -22.59
N ARG A 160 -12.21 -9.55 -21.45
CA ARG A 160 -13.33 -9.81 -20.53
C ARG A 160 -14.67 -9.51 -21.18
N TRP A 161 -14.75 -8.47 -22.00
CA TRP A 161 -15.93 -8.16 -22.78
C TRP A 161 -16.22 -9.23 -23.83
N VAL A 162 -15.23 -9.54 -24.68
CA VAL A 162 -15.40 -10.45 -25.83
C VAL A 162 -15.65 -11.89 -25.38
N HIS A 163 -14.91 -12.38 -24.38
CA HIS A 163 -14.93 -13.78 -23.97
C HIS A 163 -15.72 -14.04 -22.68
N GLN A 164 -16.19 -12.98 -22.01
CA GLN A 164 -17.02 -13.06 -20.80
C GLN A 164 -16.42 -14.00 -19.74
N GLY A 165 -17.21 -14.94 -19.21
CA GLY A 165 -16.77 -15.91 -18.19
C GLY A 165 -15.55 -16.76 -18.58
N LYS A 166 -15.19 -16.83 -19.87
CA LYS A 166 -14.04 -17.58 -20.39
C LYS A 166 -12.80 -16.72 -20.61
N ALA A 167 -12.84 -15.41 -20.39
CA ALA A 167 -11.74 -14.51 -20.66
C ALA A 167 -10.42 -14.90 -19.96
N HIS A 168 -10.47 -15.51 -18.77
CA HIS A 168 -9.28 -16.00 -18.07
C HIS A 168 -8.48 -17.05 -18.87
N LEU A 169 -9.10 -17.74 -19.85
CA LEU A 169 -8.42 -18.67 -20.76
C LEU A 169 -7.68 -17.96 -21.90
N HIS A 170 -8.03 -16.69 -22.15
CA HIS A 170 -7.46 -15.87 -23.21
C HIS A 170 -6.45 -14.83 -22.69
N LEU A 171 -6.44 -14.58 -21.38
CA LEU A 171 -5.51 -13.66 -20.74
C LEU A 171 -4.18 -14.35 -20.41
N SER A 172 -3.07 -13.71 -20.74
CA SER A 172 -1.76 -14.18 -20.30
C SER A 172 -1.55 -13.95 -18.80
N THR A 173 -0.55 -14.62 -18.22
CA THR A 173 -0.16 -14.41 -16.82
C THR A 173 0.15 -12.94 -16.51
N LEU A 174 0.77 -12.23 -17.46
CA LEU A 174 1.06 -10.80 -17.32
C LEU A 174 -0.22 -9.97 -17.14
N HIS A 175 -1.24 -10.25 -17.95
CA HIS A 175 -2.55 -9.59 -17.88
C HIS A 175 -3.28 -9.88 -16.57
N LEU A 176 -3.32 -11.14 -16.16
CA LEU A 176 -3.94 -11.53 -14.88
C LEU A 176 -3.25 -10.87 -13.68
N LYS A 177 -1.93 -10.73 -13.74
CA LYS A 177 -1.15 -10.04 -12.71
C LYS A 177 -1.36 -8.52 -12.74
N ALA A 178 -1.50 -7.93 -13.92
CA ALA A 178 -1.86 -6.52 -14.05
C ALA A 178 -3.24 -6.24 -13.43
N GLU A 179 -4.22 -7.10 -13.72
CA GLU A 179 -5.57 -7.04 -13.12
C GLU A 179 -5.52 -7.13 -11.59
N GLU A 180 -4.70 -8.04 -11.05
CA GLU A 180 -4.50 -8.20 -9.60
C GLU A 180 -3.91 -6.93 -8.95
N VAL A 181 -2.87 -6.34 -9.56
CA VAL A 181 -2.26 -5.09 -9.07
C VAL A 181 -3.23 -3.91 -9.17
N ALA A 182 -4.03 -3.85 -10.25
CA ALA A 182 -5.03 -2.81 -10.41
C ALA A 182 -6.12 -2.88 -9.34
N LYS A 183 -6.56 -4.08 -8.94
CA LYS A 183 -7.50 -4.27 -7.82
C LYS A 183 -6.93 -3.74 -6.50
N ARG A 184 -5.64 -3.93 -6.24
CA ARG A 184 -4.97 -3.40 -5.05
C ARG A 184 -4.93 -1.87 -5.04
N LEU A 185 -4.60 -1.28 -6.19
CA LEU A 185 -4.61 0.17 -6.36
C LEU A 185 -6.03 0.74 -6.15
N ALA A 186 -7.05 0.12 -6.76
CA ALA A 186 -8.43 0.54 -6.61
C ALA A 186 -8.93 0.44 -5.16
N LEU A 187 -8.46 -0.58 -4.41
CA LEU A 187 -8.76 -0.70 -2.98
C LEU A 187 -8.10 0.41 -2.14
N PHE A 188 -6.84 0.75 -2.46
CA PHE A 188 -6.16 1.88 -1.84
C PHE A 188 -6.83 3.23 -2.16
N ASP A 189 -7.25 3.43 -3.41
CA ASP A 189 -7.92 4.65 -3.85
C ASP A 189 -9.28 4.81 -3.15
N ALA A 190 -10.03 3.72 -2.98
CA ALA A 190 -11.27 3.69 -2.19
C ALA A 190 -11.03 4.12 -0.74
N LEU A 191 -10.02 3.54 -0.09
CA LEU A 191 -9.67 3.85 1.30
C LEU A 191 -9.26 5.30 1.49
N SER A 192 -8.56 5.86 0.51
CA SER A 192 -8.08 7.24 0.51
C SER A 192 -9.18 8.25 0.14
N GLY A 193 -10.40 7.79 -0.16
CA GLY A 193 -11.51 8.64 -0.60
C GLY A 193 -11.24 9.31 -1.95
N ARG A 194 -10.37 8.73 -2.77
CA ARG A 194 -10.00 9.27 -4.08
C ARG A 194 -11.12 9.03 -5.08
N GLN A 195 -11.24 9.94 -6.04
CA GLN A 195 -12.19 9.78 -7.13
C GLN A 195 -11.75 8.65 -8.07
N PHE A 196 -12.72 8.03 -8.73
CA PHE A 196 -12.47 7.05 -9.77
C PHE A 196 -11.52 7.62 -10.84
N THR A 197 -10.35 7.00 -10.97
CA THR A 197 -9.36 7.33 -12.00
C THR A 197 -9.59 6.52 -13.27
N ARG A 198 -8.91 6.85 -14.37
CA ARG A 198 -8.95 6.08 -15.62
C ARG A 198 -8.64 4.60 -15.42
N LEU A 199 -7.75 4.24 -14.48
CA LEU A 199 -7.45 2.84 -14.20
C LEU A 199 -8.64 2.07 -13.60
N HIS A 200 -9.55 2.75 -12.91
CA HIS A 200 -10.77 2.14 -12.39
C HIS A 200 -11.76 1.77 -13.50
N ARG A 201 -11.62 2.36 -14.70
CA ARG A 201 -12.39 1.92 -15.87
C ARG A 201 -12.11 0.46 -16.21
N ASN A 202 -10.83 0.10 -16.14
CA ASN A 202 -10.36 -1.20 -16.60
C ASN A 202 -10.18 -2.18 -15.42
N ALA A 203 -10.13 -1.67 -14.19
CA ALA A 203 -10.11 -2.49 -12.98
C ALA A 203 -11.55 -2.85 -12.56
N LEU A 204 -11.79 -4.12 -12.23
CA LEU A 204 -13.07 -4.56 -11.66
C LEU A 204 -13.44 -3.72 -10.44
N VAL A 205 -14.61 -3.07 -10.50
CA VAL A 205 -15.26 -2.47 -9.33
C VAL A 205 -16.38 -3.42 -8.92
N ASP A 206 -16.29 -3.94 -7.69
CA ASP A 206 -17.30 -4.86 -7.12
C ASP A 206 -17.56 -6.11 -8.00
N GLY A 207 -16.51 -6.69 -8.57
CA GLY A 207 -16.64 -7.88 -9.40
C GLY A 207 -17.28 -7.61 -10.78
N ARG A 208 -17.51 -6.35 -11.16
CA ARG A 208 -18.01 -5.96 -12.49
C ARG A 208 -17.02 -5.04 -13.21
N TYR A 209 -16.82 -5.31 -14.50
CA TYR A 209 -16.15 -4.35 -15.38
C TYR A 209 -17.16 -3.28 -15.74
N LEU A 210 -16.77 -2.02 -15.56
CA LEU A 210 -17.59 -0.88 -15.96
C LEU A 210 -17.28 -0.60 -17.42
N ASP A 211 -18.19 -0.95 -18.33
CA ASP A 211 -18.03 -0.58 -19.72
C ASP A 211 -18.35 0.92 -19.88
N LEU A 212 -17.38 1.71 -20.34
CA LEU A 212 -17.66 3.10 -20.71
C LEU A 212 -18.62 3.21 -21.90
N ARG A 213 -18.77 2.16 -22.72
CA ARG A 213 -19.77 2.15 -23.80
C ARG A 213 -21.18 2.11 -23.24
N ASP A 214 -21.40 1.38 -22.15
CA ASP A 214 -22.67 1.37 -21.43
C ASP A 214 -22.97 2.75 -20.79
N LEU A 215 -21.91 3.50 -20.47
CA LEU A 215 -21.99 4.84 -19.88
C LEU A 215 -21.97 5.97 -20.93
N ALA A 216 -21.59 5.66 -22.16
CA ALA A 216 -21.63 6.57 -23.29
C ALA A 216 -23.04 6.57 -23.88
N GLU A 217 -24.01 7.07 -23.11
CA GLU A 217 -25.39 7.28 -23.56
C GLU A 217 -25.49 8.17 -24.81
N GLN A 218 -24.42 8.90 -25.15
CA GLN A 218 -24.34 9.77 -26.33
C GLN A 218 -23.27 9.28 -27.32
N PRO A 219 -23.67 8.85 -28.53
CA PRO A 219 -22.74 8.55 -29.62
C PRO A 219 -21.82 9.76 -29.88
N GLY A 220 -20.51 9.56 -29.76
CA GLY A 220 -19.50 10.58 -30.06
C GLY A 220 -18.98 11.40 -28.87
N ALA A 221 -19.46 11.18 -27.64
CA ALA A 221 -18.85 11.78 -26.47
C ALA A 221 -17.43 11.20 -26.24
N PRO A 222 -16.41 12.02 -25.92
CA PRO A 222 -15.08 11.50 -25.60
C PRO A 222 -15.15 10.62 -24.34
N PRO A 223 -14.39 9.51 -24.27
CA PRO A 223 -14.40 8.58 -23.13
C PRO A 223 -14.18 9.26 -21.77
N GLU A 224 -13.39 10.34 -21.75
CA GLU A 224 -13.12 11.14 -20.54
C GLU A 224 -14.37 11.84 -20.01
N ALA A 225 -15.25 12.33 -20.88
CA ALA A 225 -16.51 12.95 -20.48
C ALA A 225 -17.53 11.93 -19.98
N ALA A 226 -17.51 10.70 -20.51
CA ALA A 226 -18.31 9.59 -19.99
C ALA A 226 -17.81 9.19 -18.59
N LEU A 227 -16.50 9.07 -18.40
CA LEU A 227 -15.90 8.75 -17.10
C LEU A 227 -16.17 9.85 -16.06
N ALA A 228 -16.03 11.13 -16.43
CA ALA A 228 -16.31 12.24 -15.53
C ALA A 228 -17.78 12.24 -15.07
N ARG A 229 -18.71 11.99 -15.99
CA ARG A 229 -20.15 11.83 -15.65
C ARG A 229 -20.39 10.60 -14.79
N PHE A 230 -19.74 9.48 -15.10
CA PHE A 230 -19.85 8.28 -14.29
C PHE A 230 -19.34 8.50 -12.87
N ALA A 231 -18.15 9.09 -12.71
CA ALA A 231 -17.59 9.47 -11.42
C ALA A 231 -18.50 10.44 -10.65
N GLN A 232 -19.14 11.38 -11.35
CA GLN A 232 -20.16 12.25 -10.76
C GLN A 232 -21.42 11.47 -10.34
N SER A 233 -21.85 10.48 -11.13
CA SER A 233 -23.09 9.72 -10.91
C SER A 233 -22.97 8.63 -9.84
N GLN A 234 -21.80 7.98 -9.73
CA GLN A 234 -21.54 6.94 -8.74
C GLN A 234 -21.20 7.52 -7.36
N GLY A 235 -20.84 8.79 -7.29
CA GLY A 235 -20.32 9.38 -6.06
C GLY A 235 -18.93 8.84 -5.69
N VAL A 236 -18.58 8.95 -4.41
CA VAL A 236 -17.34 8.38 -3.84
C VAL A 236 -17.44 6.87 -3.89
N GLN A 237 -16.33 6.18 -4.26
CA GLN A 237 -16.25 4.72 -4.23
C GLN A 237 -16.75 4.21 -2.87
N PRO A 238 -17.58 3.14 -2.82
CA PRO A 238 -18.12 2.65 -1.57
C PRO A 238 -16.98 2.37 -0.59
N ASP A 239 -17.11 2.95 0.60
CA ASP A 239 -16.11 2.82 1.65
C ASP A 239 -15.89 1.34 1.98
N PRO A 240 -14.68 0.79 1.78
CA PRO A 240 -14.40 -0.60 2.12
C PRO A 240 -14.52 -0.83 3.63
N LEU A 241 -14.33 0.21 4.45
CA LEU A 241 -14.68 0.17 5.87
C LEU A 241 -16.16 0.51 6.01
N ARG A 242 -17.01 -0.51 5.89
CA ARG A 242 -18.45 -0.40 6.15
C ARG A 242 -18.69 -0.29 7.66
N TRP A 243 -18.50 0.91 8.20
CA TRP A 243 -18.80 1.21 9.60
C TRP A 243 -20.24 0.84 9.92
N THR A 244 -20.45 0.19 11.06
CA THR A 244 -21.80 -0.12 11.52
C THR A 244 -22.04 0.52 12.88
N THR A 245 -23.05 1.39 12.96
CA THR A 245 -23.55 1.86 14.25
C THR A 245 -24.45 0.77 14.82
N LEU A 246 -23.85 -0.24 15.46
CA LEU A 246 -24.65 -1.23 16.18
C LEU A 246 -25.19 -0.57 17.45
N ALA A 247 -26.50 -0.30 17.45
CA ALA A 247 -27.22 0.10 18.64
C ALA A 247 -27.00 -0.96 19.74
N GLY A 248 -26.31 -0.59 20.82
CA GLY A 248 -26.08 -1.44 21.99
C GLY A 248 -24.66 -2.00 22.17
N LEU A 249 -23.70 -1.70 21.29
CA LEU A 249 -22.29 -1.97 21.60
C LEU A 249 -21.68 -0.82 22.44
N PRO A 250 -20.79 -1.13 23.39
CA PRO A 250 -20.08 -0.10 24.14
C PRO A 250 -19.27 0.74 23.15
N THR A 251 -19.54 2.04 23.11
CA THR A 251 -18.76 2.96 22.29
C THR A 251 -17.36 3.13 22.87
N PRO A 252 -16.30 3.10 22.05
CA PRO A 252 -14.99 3.49 22.53
C PRO A 252 -15.01 4.95 23.01
N SER A 253 -14.14 5.27 23.98
CA SER A 253 -14.05 6.60 24.59
C SER A 253 -13.74 7.72 23.60
N TRP A 254 -13.25 7.39 22.40
CA TRP A 254 -12.86 8.33 21.35
C TRP A 254 -14.03 8.86 20.51
N PHE A 255 -15.13 8.11 20.38
CA PHE A 255 -16.23 8.49 19.51
C PHE A 255 -17.59 8.20 20.17
N SER A 256 -18.43 9.21 20.21
CA SER A 256 -19.85 9.03 20.47
C SER A 256 -20.55 8.42 19.25
N ILE A 257 -21.67 7.70 19.48
CA ILE A 257 -22.52 7.18 18.39
C ILE A 257 -22.95 8.29 17.44
N GLY A 258 -23.26 9.48 17.98
CA GLY A 258 -23.66 10.63 17.17
C GLY A 258 -22.55 11.15 16.26
N GLU A 259 -21.29 11.07 16.70
CA GLU A 259 -20.14 11.44 15.86
C GLU A 259 -19.93 10.44 14.73
N LEU A 260 -20.04 9.13 15.02
CA LEU A 260 -19.92 8.06 14.01
C LEU A 260 -21.03 8.15 12.96
N ALA A 261 -22.29 8.24 13.39
CA ALA A 261 -23.43 8.35 12.48
C ALA A 261 -23.33 9.61 11.60
N ALA A 262 -22.84 10.71 12.16
CA ALA A 262 -22.68 11.93 11.39
C ALA A 262 -21.46 11.90 10.46
N ALA A 263 -20.43 11.11 10.77
CA ALA A 263 -19.28 10.89 9.90
C ALA A 263 -19.59 9.94 8.74
N GLU A 264 -20.56 9.04 8.91
CA GLU A 264 -21.14 8.26 7.81
C GLU A 264 -21.87 9.16 6.79
N ALA A 265 -22.58 10.18 7.27
CA ALA A 265 -23.30 11.13 6.41
C ALA A 265 -22.40 12.17 5.71
N ASP A 266 -21.22 12.48 6.25
CA ASP A 266 -20.26 13.42 5.68
C ASP A 266 -18.83 12.87 5.79
N PRO A 267 -18.23 12.38 4.68
CA PRO A 267 -16.87 11.87 4.67
C PRO A 267 -15.82 12.87 5.20
N ASN A 268 -16.03 14.18 5.03
CA ASN A 268 -15.10 15.19 5.52
C ASN A 268 -15.16 15.36 7.04
N ARG A 269 -16.25 14.90 7.68
CA ARG A 269 -16.41 14.97 9.12
C ARG A 269 -15.49 14.00 9.84
N TRP A 270 -15.17 12.85 9.23
CA TRP A 270 -14.13 11.94 9.74
C TRP A 270 -12.80 12.68 9.93
N ARG A 271 -12.35 13.39 8.90
CA ARG A 271 -11.10 14.15 8.94
C ARG A 271 -11.11 15.19 10.07
N ARG A 272 -12.20 15.94 10.21
CA ARG A 272 -12.37 16.95 11.27
C ARG A 272 -12.38 16.35 12.68
N LEU A 273 -13.08 15.23 12.88
CA LEU A 273 -13.11 14.55 14.17
C LEU A 273 -11.73 14.07 14.58
N LEU A 274 -11.00 13.47 13.64
CA LEU A 274 -9.64 13.02 13.89
C LEU A 274 -8.67 14.16 14.13
N ASP A 275 -8.74 15.25 13.35
CA ASP A 275 -7.92 16.43 13.61
C ASP A 275 -8.17 17.00 15.01
N ALA A 276 -9.43 17.03 15.47
CA ALA A 276 -9.75 17.43 16.84
C ALA A 276 -9.14 16.46 17.88
N ARG A 277 -9.26 15.14 17.67
CA ARG A 277 -8.70 14.14 18.61
C ARG A 277 -7.17 14.16 18.66
N LEU A 278 -6.51 14.36 17.52
CA LEU A 278 -5.06 14.49 17.45
C LEU A 278 -4.54 15.72 18.22
N VAL A 279 -5.35 16.77 18.32
CA VAL A 279 -5.04 17.95 19.15
C VAL A 279 -5.29 17.65 20.63
N ASP A 280 -6.34 16.91 20.96
CA ASP A 280 -6.75 16.62 22.34
C ASP A 280 -5.86 15.58 23.06
N ASP A 281 -5.25 14.62 22.34
CA ASP A 281 -4.43 13.56 22.93
C ASP A 281 -3.10 13.32 22.15
N PRO A 282 -2.08 14.19 22.32
CA PRO A 282 -0.85 14.17 21.51
C PRO A 282 0.21 13.14 21.99
N ARG A 283 -0.14 12.14 22.80
CA ARG A 283 0.81 11.31 23.55
C ARG A 283 1.82 10.55 22.70
#